data_AF-A0A5S3YM16-F1
#
_entry.id   AF-A0A5S3YM16-F1
#
_cell.length_a   1.000
_cell.length_b   1.000
_cell.length_c   1.000
_cell.angle_alpha   90.00
_cell.angle_beta   90.00
_cell.angle_gamma   90.00
#
_symmetry.space_group_name_H-M   'P 1'
#
loop_
_entity.id
_entity.type
_entity.pdbx_description
1 polymer ?
#
loop_
_entity_poly.entity_id
_entity_poly.type
_entity_poly.pdbx_seq_one_letter_code
_entity_poly.pdbx_strand_id
1 'polypeptide(L)' 'PQVLILSSGEVSAFRLSVENKELQEPIFFVEGEFMAPVGLKREPEE' A
#
# COMPACT_ATOMS: atom_id res chain seq x y z
N PRO A 1 -1.80 -16.25 4.80
CA PRO A 1 -1.22 -15.01 4.23
C PRO A 1 -2.30 -13.93 4.11
N GLN A 2 -2.02 -12.70 4.56
CA GLN A 2 -2.97 -11.58 4.44
C GLN A 2 -2.93 -10.92 3.06
N VAL A 3 -1.86 -11.16 2.29
CA VAL A 3 -1.70 -10.76 0.89
C VAL A 3 -1.25 -11.97 0.08
N LEU A 4 -1.86 -12.17 -1.10
CA LEU A 4 -1.51 -13.19 -2.08
C LEU A 4 -0.79 -12.52 -3.26
N ILE A 5 0.38 -13.05 -3.61
CA ILE A 5 1.16 -12.65 -4.79
C ILE A 5 1.31 -13.89 -5.66
N LEU A 6 0.80 -13.83 -6.89
CA LEU A 6 0.82 -14.94 -7.84
C LEU A 6 1.97 -14.76 -8.83
N SER A 7 2.54 -15.87 -9.33
CA SER A 7 3.59 -15.83 -10.35
C SER A 7 3.13 -15.24 -11.69
N SER A 8 1.81 -15.09 -11.88
CA SER A 8 1.20 -14.35 -13.00
C SER A 8 1.41 -12.84 -12.91
N GLY A 9 1.89 -12.32 -11.77
CA GLY A 9 1.97 -10.88 -11.48
C GLY A 9 0.70 -10.31 -10.84
N GLU A 10 -0.33 -11.13 -10.65
CA GLU A 10 -1.54 -10.73 -9.95
C GLU A 10 -1.29 -10.64 -8.44
N VAL A 11 -1.85 -9.59 -7.82
CA VAL A 11 -1.81 -9.36 -6.38
C VAL A 11 -3.24 -9.21 -5.88
N SER A 12 -3.56 -9.85 -4.75
CA SER A 12 -4.85 -9.60 -4.07
C SER A 12 -4.92 -8.17 -3.56
N ALA A 13 -6.10 -7.54 -3.59
CA ALA A 13 -6.25 -6.18 -3.09
C ALA A 13 -5.75 -6.03 -1.63
N PHE A 14 -4.91 -5.04 -1.37
CA PHE A 14 -4.35 -4.77 -0.05
C PHE A 14 -4.05 -3.28 0.15
N ARG A 15 -4.03 -2.84 1.41
CA ARG A 15 -3.50 -1.55 1.83
C ARG A 15 -2.59 -1.75 3.04
N LEU A 16 -1.36 -1.28 2.94
CA LEU A 16 -0.37 -1.27 4.00
C LEU A 16 -0.09 0.20 4.39
N SER A 17 -0.20 0.53 5.68
CA SER A 17 0.21 1.83 6.21
C SER A 17 1.54 1.70 6.97
N VAL A 18 2.43 2.68 6.79
CA VAL A 18 3.69 2.80 7.54
C VAL A 18 3.61 4.04 8.41
N GLU A 19 3.42 3.83 9.71
CA GLU A 19 3.24 4.90 10.68
C GLU A 19 4.54 5.26 11.40
N ASN A 20 4.83 6.56 11.50
CA ASN A 20 5.83 7.07 12.41
C ASN A 20 5.13 7.73 13.60
N LYS A 21 5.28 7.14 14.79
CA LYS A 21 4.67 7.61 16.04
C LYS A 21 5.11 9.01 16.46
N GLU A 22 6.21 9.51 15.90
CA GLU A 22 6.76 10.85 16.17
C GLU A 22 6.24 11.93 15.21
N LEU A 23 5.51 11.56 14.14
CA LEU A 23 4.94 12.49 13.17
C LEU A 23 3.47 12.82 13.48
N GLN A 24 3.09 14.09 13.30
CA GLN A 24 1.75 14.60 13.58
C GLN A 24 0.77 14.35 12.41
N GLU A 25 1.26 14.31 11.17
CA GLU A 25 0.58 13.90 9.94
C GLU A 25 1.67 13.24 8.99
N PRO A 26 1.32 12.53 7.91
CA PRO A 26 1.13 11.08 7.75
C PRO A 26 2.27 10.42 6.93
N ILE A 27 2.68 9.18 7.23
CA ILE A 27 2.08 7.86 7.01
C ILE A 27 2.03 7.49 5.51
N PHE A 28 3.04 6.73 5.07
CA PHE A 28 3.12 6.20 3.71
C PHE A 28 2.16 5.03 3.54
N PHE A 29 1.50 4.94 2.39
CA PHE A 29 0.62 3.83 2.03
C PHE A 29 1.16 3.08 0.83
N VAL A 30 1.18 1.75 0.93
CA VAL A 30 1.37 0.86 -0.22
C VAL A 30 0.04 0.17 -0.50
N GLU A 31 -0.49 0.39 -1.69
CA GLU A 31 -1.80 -0.13 -2.10
C GLU A 31 -1.63 -1.06 -3.30
N GLY A 32 -2.17 -2.26 -3.21
CA GLY A 32 -2.34 -3.16 -4.34
C GLY A 32 -3.80 -3.28 -4.68
N GLU A 33 -4.12 -3.22 -5.97
CA GLU A 33 -5.44 -3.52 -6.51
C GLU A 33 -5.35 -4.75 -7.40
N PHE A 34 -6.47 -5.46 -7.56
CA PHE A 34 -6.51 -6.65 -8.39
C PHE A 34 -6.22 -6.29 -9.86
N MET A 35 -5.21 -6.93 -10.45
CA MET A 35 -4.74 -6.68 -11.83
C MET A 35 -4.20 -5.26 -12.11
N ALA A 36 -4.02 -4.41 -11.09
CA ALA A 36 -3.42 -3.08 -11.26
C ALA A 36 -1.99 -3.03 -10.67
N PRO A 37 -1.14 -2.09 -11.13
CA PRO A 37 0.16 -1.84 -10.50
C PRO A 37 0.02 -1.46 -9.03
N VAL A 38 1.01 -1.85 -8.22
CA VAL A 38 1.10 -1.42 -6.82
C VAL A 38 1.47 0.07 -6.77
N GLY A 39 0.68 0.84 -6.01
CA GLY A 39 0.89 2.27 -5.80
C GLY A 39 1.57 2.56 -4.46
N LEU A 40 2.36 3.63 -4.43
CA LEU A 40 2.89 4.25 -3.21
C LEU A 40 2.30 5.65 -3.07
N LYS A 41 1.64 5.94 -1.95
CA LYS A 41 0.99 7.23 -1.69
C LYS A 41 1.46 7.86 -0.37
N ARG A 42 1.79 9.16 -0.47
CA ARG A 42 1.89 10.19 0.58
C ARG A 42 0.52 10.76 0.93
N GLU A 43 -0.07 10.54 2.09
CA GLU A 43 -1.12 11.47 2.57
C GLU A 43 -0.48 12.39 3.62
N PRO A 44 -0.88 13.69 3.78
CA PRO A 44 -1.64 14.42 2.81
C PRO A 44 -0.76 14.59 1.57
N GLU A 45 -1.43 14.65 0.44
CA GLU A 45 -0.82 15.07 -0.80
C GLU A 45 -0.48 16.56 -0.66
N GLU A 46 0.78 16.94 -0.95
CA GLU A 46 1.19 18.35 -1.04
C GLU A 46 0.52 19.06 -2.22
#